data_AF-A0A540ND92-F1
#
_entry.id   AF-A0A540ND92-F1
#
_cell.length_a   1.000
_cell.length_b   1.000
_cell.length_c   1.000
_cell.angle_alpha   90.00
_cell.angle_beta   90.00
_cell.angle_gamma   90.00
#
_symmetry.space_group_name_H-M   'P 1'
#
loop_
_entity.id
_entity.type
_entity.pdbx_description
1 polymer ?
#
loop_
_entity_poly.entity_id
_entity_poly.type
_entity_poly.pdbx_seq_one_letter_code
_entity_poly.pdbx_strand_id
1 'polypeptide(L)'
;MENTGLFLGYRRRPNYFLCNVCNTYGTINNVRMIPFWNFNYCKTHESDGTPRCNTCDRFKTTGQNEYVNLGNNQQLCSECFSTAILHPSKCKRLIENVRKFYKKLGLQVDKKIPILLIDHDEIRRIHPNEQMLNVVGLTTHPPYTVMTISKCSRKGDNVEVQKKEIKKLASGKVSSILLLFGRSEVMIGATLAHEMMHAWLALQGCNHLEKKSFRRHL
;
A
#
# COMPACT_ATOMS: atom_id res chain seq x y z
N MET A 1 -49.86 -17.01 -45.63
CA MET A 1 -50.08 -15.79 -44.82
C MET A 1 -49.55 -16.10 -43.44
N GLU A 2 -48.23 -16.11 -43.29
CA GLU A 2 -47.39 -14.92 -43.04
C GLU A 2 -47.45 -14.46 -41.59
N ASN A 3 -46.24 -14.43 -40.99
CA ASN A 3 -45.75 -13.48 -40.00
C ASN A 3 -46.46 -13.41 -38.63
N THR A 4 -45.78 -13.33 -37.50
CA THR A 4 -44.37 -13.06 -37.18
C THR A 4 -44.24 -13.35 -35.70
N GLY A 5 -43.25 -14.11 -35.25
CA GLY A 5 -42.06 -13.46 -34.72
C GLY A 5 -42.27 -12.99 -33.27
N LEU A 6 -42.02 -13.88 -32.32
CA LEU A 6 -41.48 -13.48 -31.01
C LEU A 6 -40.41 -14.48 -30.64
N PHE A 7 -39.22 -14.24 -31.21
CA PHE A 7 -37.98 -14.65 -30.58
C PHE A 7 -38.08 -14.25 -29.11
N LEU A 8 -38.21 -15.25 -28.23
CA LEU A 8 -37.94 -15.10 -26.81
C LEU A 8 -36.44 -14.78 -26.70
N GLY A 9 -36.10 -13.51 -26.91
CA GLY A 9 -34.79 -12.99 -26.63
C GLY A 9 -34.45 -13.44 -25.22
N TYR A 10 -33.28 -14.07 -25.08
CA TYR A 10 -32.64 -14.32 -23.80
C TYR A 10 -32.76 -13.05 -22.97
N ARG A 11 -33.75 -12.97 -22.07
CA ARG A 11 -33.74 -11.97 -21.01
C ARG A 11 -32.51 -12.33 -20.20
N ARG A 12 -31.39 -11.64 -20.44
CA ARG A 12 -30.25 -11.66 -19.55
C ARG A 12 -30.84 -11.35 -18.18
N ARG A 13 -30.93 -12.37 -17.32
CA ARG A 13 -31.30 -12.15 -15.92
C ARG A 13 -30.39 -11.04 -15.42
N PRO A 14 -30.89 -10.04 -14.69
CA PRO A 14 -30.02 -9.02 -14.14
C PRO A 14 -28.90 -9.76 -13.40
N ASN A 15 -27.65 -9.49 -13.74
CA ASN A 15 -26.53 -10.13 -13.03
C ASN A 15 -26.58 -9.58 -11.60
N TYR A 16 -27.15 -10.38 -10.71
CA TYR A 16 -27.18 -10.11 -9.28
C TYR A 16 -25.93 -10.72 -8.66
N PHE A 17 -25.22 -9.93 -7.88
CA PHE A 17 -24.01 -10.32 -7.19
C PHE A 17 -24.25 -10.29 -5.69
N LEU A 18 -23.86 -11.36 -5.00
CA LEU A 18 -23.93 -11.44 -3.54
C LEU A 18 -22.79 -10.61 -2.94
N CYS A 19 -23.13 -9.66 -2.07
CA CYS A 19 -22.17 -8.89 -1.28
C CYS A 19 -21.58 -9.76 -0.16
N ASN A 20 -20.26 -9.91 -0.12
CA ASN A 20 -19.56 -10.67 0.92
C ASN A 20 -19.59 -9.98 2.30
N VAL A 21 -19.89 -8.69 2.35
CA VAL A 21 -19.90 -7.91 3.61
C VAL A 21 -21.24 -8.06 4.33
N CYS A 22 -22.35 -7.75 3.66
CA CYS A 22 -23.70 -7.71 4.24
C CYS A 22 -24.62 -8.85 3.80
N ASN A 23 -24.13 -9.79 2.97
CA ASN A 23 -24.88 -10.95 2.48
C ASN A 23 -26.19 -10.59 1.73
N THR A 24 -26.24 -9.40 1.10
CA THR A 24 -27.37 -8.98 0.26
C THR A 24 -27.01 -9.07 -1.23
N TYR A 25 -28.01 -9.27 -2.09
CA TYR A 25 -27.84 -9.25 -3.54
C TYR A 25 -27.99 -7.84 -4.08
N GLY A 26 -27.03 -7.40 -4.89
CA GLY A 26 -27.08 -6.13 -5.61
C GLY A 26 -26.92 -6.32 -7.12
N THR A 27 -27.39 -5.36 -7.89
CA THR A 27 -27.15 -5.31 -9.34
C THR A 27 -25.71 -4.88 -9.63
N ILE A 28 -25.24 -5.13 -10.86
CA ILE A 28 -23.90 -4.71 -11.33
C ILE A 28 -23.59 -3.22 -11.10
N ASN A 29 -24.62 -2.36 -11.09
CA ASN A 29 -24.46 -0.92 -10.86
C ASN A 29 -24.27 -0.56 -9.38
N ASN A 30 -24.56 -1.46 -8.44
CA ASN A 30 -24.50 -1.20 -7.00
C ASN A 30 -23.46 -2.05 -6.28
N VAL A 31 -22.84 -3.01 -6.98
CA VAL A 31 -21.80 -3.90 -6.45
C VAL A 31 -20.48 -3.60 -7.15
N ARG A 32 -19.40 -3.60 -6.37
CA ARG A 32 -18.02 -3.59 -6.84
C ARG A 32 -17.40 -4.95 -6.59
N MET A 33 -16.34 -5.26 -7.32
CA MET A 33 -15.59 -6.50 -7.18
C MET A 33 -14.11 -6.18 -6.98
N ILE A 34 -13.46 -6.91 -6.07
CA ILE A 34 -12.00 -7.01 -5.99
C ILE A 34 -11.61 -8.29 -6.74
N PRO A 35 -11.16 -8.20 -8.01
CA PRO A 35 -11.08 -9.37 -8.90
C PRO A 35 -10.18 -10.47 -8.36
N PHE A 36 -9.02 -10.11 -7.81
CA PHE A 36 -8.04 -11.07 -7.29
C PHE A 36 -8.63 -11.99 -6.21
N TRP A 37 -9.51 -11.46 -5.36
CA TRP A 37 -10.14 -12.23 -4.28
C TRP A 37 -11.50 -12.80 -4.66
N ASN A 38 -12.01 -12.50 -5.86
CA ASN A 38 -13.41 -12.71 -6.22
C ASN A 38 -14.36 -12.18 -5.13
N PHE A 39 -14.05 -10.99 -4.60
CA PHE A 39 -14.75 -10.42 -3.45
C PHE A 39 -15.68 -9.30 -3.91
N ASN A 40 -16.98 -9.54 -3.80
CA ASN A 40 -18.04 -8.59 -4.16
C ASN A 40 -18.48 -7.79 -2.93
N TYR A 41 -18.69 -6.49 -3.09
CA TYR A 41 -19.16 -5.63 -2.02
C TYR A 41 -20.09 -4.53 -2.54
N CYS A 42 -21.10 -4.17 -1.74
CA CYS A 42 -21.96 -3.02 -2.04
C CYS A 42 -21.16 -1.72 -2.03
N LYS A 43 -21.40 -0.84 -3.00
CA LYS A 43 -20.73 0.48 -3.10
C LYS A 43 -20.85 1.32 -1.82
N THR A 44 -21.93 1.15 -1.07
CA THR A 44 -22.17 1.85 0.20
C THR A 44 -21.07 1.59 1.24
N HIS A 45 -20.42 0.42 1.20
CA HIS A 45 -19.31 0.08 2.10
C HIS A 45 -18.07 0.96 1.89
N GLU A 46 -17.95 1.66 0.76
CA GLU A 46 -16.86 2.61 0.53
C GLU A 46 -16.97 3.85 1.42
N SER A 47 -18.15 4.14 1.99
CA SER A 47 -18.42 5.36 2.75
C SER A 47 -19.15 5.15 4.07
N ASP A 48 -19.64 3.95 4.38
CA ASP A 48 -20.42 3.67 5.60
C ASP A 48 -19.58 3.37 6.86
N GLY A 49 -18.25 3.45 6.75
CA GLY A 49 -17.33 3.19 7.84
C GLY A 49 -16.95 1.70 8.01
N THR A 50 -17.42 0.82 7.13
CA THR A 50 -17.00 -0.60 7.14
C THR A 50 -15.47 -0.69 7.04
N PRO A 51 -14.80 -1.37 7.99
CA PRO A 51 -13.35 -1.55 7.96
C PRO A 51 -12.86 -2.14 6.63
N ARG A 52 -11.83 -1.52 6.03
CA ARG A 52 -11.17 -1.96 4.79
C ARG A 52 -9.70 -2.21 5.05
N CYS A 53 -9.21 -3.38 4.67
CA CYS A 53 -7.80 -3.73 4.84
C CYS A 53 -6.92 -2.91 3.88
N ASN A 54 -5.93 -2.17 4.39
CA ASN A 54 -5.04 -1.32 3.58
C ASN A 54 -4.03 -2.10 2.70
N THR A 55 -4.04 -3.44 2.76
CA THR A 55 -3.16 -4.29 1.93
C THR A 55 -3.93 -5.04 0.85
N CYS A 56 -5.06 -5.66 1.19
CA CYS A 56 -5.80 -6.50 0.24
C CYS A 56 -7.13 -5.90 -0.23
N ASP A 57 -7.48 -4.70 0.24
CA ASP A 57 -8.71 -3.97 -0.06
C ASP A 57 -10.02 -4.63 0.35
N ARG A 58 -9.99 -5.88 0.86
CA ARG A 58 -11.18 -6.56 1.38
C ARG A 58 -11.77 -5.76 2.55
N PHE A 59 -13.09 -5.71 2.59
CA PHE A 59 -13.84 -5.18 3.71
C PHE A 59 -14.05 -6.26 4.78
N LYS A 60 -14.22 -5.85 6.04
CA LYS A 60 -14.53 -6.77 7.13
C LYS A 60 -15.93 -7.36 6.92
N THR A 61 -16.02 -8.68 6.88
CA THR A 61 -17.30 -9.40 6.70
C THR A 61 -17.95 -9.71 8.04
N THR A 62 -19.27 -9.95 8.04
CA THR A 62 -19.96 -10.49 9.21
C THR A 62 -19.33 -11.82 9.62
N GLY A 63 -18.90 -11.95 10.89
CA GLY A 63 -18.24 -13.16 11.42
C GLY A 63 -16.71 -13.21 11.26
N GLN A 64 -16.08 -12.29 10.53
CA GLN A 64 -14.63 -12.08 10.63
C GLN A 64 -14.31 -11.27 11.88
N ASN A 65 -13.69 -11.89 12.88
CA ASN A 65 -13.50 -11.24 14.18
C ASN A 65 -12.30 -10.31 14.27
N GLU A 66 -11.26 -10.44 13.43
CA GLU A 66 -9.99 -9.81 13.75
C GLU A 66 -9.45 -8.92 12.62
N TYR A 67 -9.59 -7.62 12.82
CA TYR A 67 -8.83 -6.59 12.11
C TYR A 67 -7.87 -5.98 13.11
N VAL A 68 -6.61 -5.87 12.74
CA VAL A 68 -5.59 -5.24 13.57
C VAL A 68 -5.42 -3.80 13.11
N ASN A 69 -5.61 -2.87 14.02
CA ASN A 69 -5.40 -1.45 13.83
C ASN A 69 -3.91 -1.11 14.00
N LEU A 70 -3.33 -0.48 12.98
CA LEU A 70 -1.95 -0.02 12.97
C LEU A 70 -1.83 1.46 13.34
N GLY A 71 -2.96 2.14 13.60
CA GLY A 71 -3.05 3.58 13.78
C GLY A 71 -3.18 4.33 12.45
N ASN A 72 -3.53 5.61 12.52
CA ASN A 72 -3.51 6.53 11.37
C ASN A 72 -4.34 6.07 10.15
N ASN A 73 -5.54 5.54 10.41
CA ASN A 73 -6.46 4.97 9.42
C ASN A 73 -5.88 3.75 8.67
N GLN A 74 -4.86 3.10 9.23
CA GLN A 74 -4.30 1.86 8.73
C GLN A 74 -4.80 0.69 9.58
N GLN A 75 -5.41 -0.29 8.92
CA GLN A 75 -5.91 -1.51 9.50
C GLN A 75 -5.68 -2.68 8.54
N LEU A 76 -5.41 -3.85 9.10
CA LEU A 76 -5.13 -5.06 8.35
C LEU A 76 -6.05 -6.18 8.82
N CYS A 77 -6.59 -6.97 7.88
CA CYS A 77 -7.17 -8.26 8.24
C CYS A 77 -6.07 -9.20 8.76
N SER A 78 -6.42 -10.20 9.57
CA SER A 78 -5.45 -11.15 10.16
C SER A 78 -4.51 -11.81 9.16
N GLU A 79 -5.00 -12.16 7.97
CA GLU A 79 -4.17 -12.75 6.90
C GLU A 79 -3.07 -11.78 6.46
N CYS A 80 -3.40 -10.52 6.15
CA CYS A 80 -2.42 -9.51 5.77
C CYS A 80 -1.52 -9.13 6.94
N PHE A 81 -2.05 -9.07 8.15
CA PHE A 81 -1.27 -8.80 9.35
C PHE A 81 -0.19 -9.86 9.59
N SER A 82 -0.51 -11.14 9.37
CA SER A 82 0.43 -12.26 9.59
C SER A 82 1.69 -12.19 8.72
N THR A 83 1.59 -11.55 7.55
CA THR A 83 2.70 -11.38 6.59
C THR A 83 3.31 -9.98 6.60
N ALA A 84 2.77 -9.06 7.40
CA ALA A 84 3.20 -7.67 7.42
C ALA A 84 4.57 -7.50 8.10
N ILE A 85 5.40 -6.63 7.52
CA ILE A 85 6.61 -6.13 8.16
C ILE A 85 6.21 -5.01 9.13
N LEU A 86 6.20 -5.35 10.41
CA LEU A 86 5.92 -4.42 11.51
C LEU A 86 7.19 -4.04 12.27
N HIS A 87 8.19 -4.92 12.29
CA HIS A 87 9.42 -4.70 13.05
C HIS A 87 10.58 -4.31 12.12
N PRO A 88 11.34 -3.23 12.41
CA PRO A 88 12.47 -2.79 11.58
C PRO A 88 13.53 -3.86 11.34
N SER A 89 13.74 -4.78 12.28
CA SER A 89 14.69 -5.89 12.11
C SER A 89 14.34 -6.83 10.95
N LYS A 90 13.04 -7.00 10.63
CA LYS A 90 12.60 -7.83 9.49
C LYS A 90 12.99 -7.21 8.14
N CYS A 91 13.12 -5.87 8.07
CA CYS A 91 13.62 -5.21 6.87
C CYS A 91 15.09 -5.50 6.58
N LYS A 92 15.91 -5.78 7.59
CA LYS A 92 17.37 -5.88 7.43
C LYS A 92 17.76 -6.94 6.39
N ARG A 93 17.23 -8.17 6.53
CA ARG A 93 17.50 -9.27 5.60
C ARG A 93 17.04 -8.96 4.17
N LEU A 94 15.83 -8.39 4.05
CA LEU A 94 15.27 -7.99 2.76
C LEU A 94 16.14 -6.91 2.07
N ILE A 95 16.54 -5.88 2.82
CA ILE A 95 17.42 -4.82 2.33
C ILE A 95 18.76 -5.39 1.84
N GLU A 96 19.35 -6.32 2.59
CA GLU A 96 20.60 -6.99 2.20
C GLU A 96 20.43 -7.79 0.91
N ASN A 97 19.31 -8.51 0.75
CA ASN A 97 19.01 -9.28 -0.46
C ASN A 97 18.86 -8.37 -1.69
N VAL A 98 18.10 -7.28 -1.58
CA VAL A 98 17.92 -6.32 -2.68
C VAL A 98 19.25 -5.65 -3.03
N ARG A 99 20.05 -5.23 -2.03
CA ARG A 99 21.39 -4.66 -2.26
C ARG A 99 22.33 -5.64 -2.97
N LYS A 100 22.32 -6.92 -2.60
CA LYS A 100 23.11 -7.96 -3.28
C LYS A 100 22.67 -8.12 -4.75
N PHE A 101 21.37 -8.10 -5.02
CA PHE A 101 20.84 -8.15 -6.38
C PHE A 101 21.28 -6.92 -7.20
N TYR A 102 21.11 -5.70 -6.67
CA TYR A 102 21.53 -4.46 -7.33
C TYR A 102 23.03 -4.44 -7.61
N LYS A 103 23.85 -4.95 -6.67
CA LYS A 103 25.29 -5.08 -6.86
C LYS A 103 25.65 -5.96 -8.07
N LYS A 104 24.96 -7.09 -8.26
CA LYS A 104 25.18 -7.98 -9.42
C LYS A 104 24.88 -7.28 -10.76
N LEU A 105 23.98 -6.31 -10.76
CA LEU A 105 23.62 -5.51 -11.94
C LEU A 105 24.48 -4.25 -12.12
N GLY A 106 25.45 -3.99 -11.24
CA GLY A 106 26.22 -2.73 -11.26
C GLY A 106 25.46 -1.50 -10.76
N LEU A 107 24.26 -1.67 -10.18
CA LEU A 107 23.37 -0.60 -9.75
C LEU A 107 23.54 -0.26 -8.25
N GLN A 108 24.77 -0.18 -7.77
CA GLN A 108 25.03 -0.04 -6.34
C GLN A 108 24.60 1.33 -5.81
N VAL A 109 23.72 1.34 -4.79
CA VAL A 109 23.34 2.53 -4.01
C VAL A 109 24.19 2.57 -2.74
N ASP A 110 24.68 3.76 -2.37
CA ASP A 110 25.53 3.94 -1.18
C ASP A 110 24.84 3.38 0.07
N LYS A 111 25.53 2.52 0.81
CA LYS A 111 25.04 1.93 2.06
C LYS A 111 24.82 2.96 3.16
N LYS A 112 25.44 4.15 3.05
CA LYS A 112 25.23 5.30 3.93
C LYS A 112 23.85 5.92 3.76
N ILE A 113 23.18 5.72 2.62
CA ILE A 113 21.78 6.14 2.43
C ILE A 113 20.91 5.22 3.31
N PRO A 114 20.28 5.76 4.36
CA PRO A 114 19.45 4.98 5.26
C PRO A 114 18.14 4.60 4.58
N ILE A 115 17.68 3.39 4.88
CA ILE A 115 16.36 2.88 4.52
C ILE A 115 15.54 2.84 5.80
N LEU A 116 14.43 3.56 5.84
CA LEU A 116 13.65 3.82 7.04
C LEU A 116 12.20 3.36 6.89
N LEU A 117 11.60 2.87 7.97
CA LEU A 117 10.18 2.58 8.02
C LEU A 117 9.41 3.80 8.53
N ILE A 118 8.38 4.22 7.80
CA ILE A 118 7.54 5.38 8.14
C ILE A 118 6.06 5.00 8.12
N ASP A 119 5.20 5.87 8.62
CA ASP A 119 3.74 5.73 8.54
C ASP A 119 3.10 6.73 7.58
N HIS A 120 1.79 6.64 7.43
CA HIS A 120 1.02 7.52 6.54
C HIS A 120 1.06 9.00 6.98
N ASP A 121 1.20 9.30 8.28
CA ASP A 121 1.37 10.69 8.74
C ASP A 121 2.64 11.29 8.18
N GLU A 122 3.73 10.54 8.22
CA GLU A 122 5.00 11.00 7.71
C GLU A 122 4.99 11.14 6.18
N ILE A 123 4.32 10.23 5.46
CA ILE A 123 4.09 10.39 4.02
C ILE A 123 3.32 11.68 3.74
N ARG A 124 2.24 11.97 4.48
CA ARG A 124 1.47 13.22 4.34
C ARG A 124 2.32 14.46 4.59
N ARG A 125 3.16 14.42 5.62
CA ARG A 125 4.02 15.54 5.99
C ARG A 125 5.01 15.87 4.87
N ILE A 126 5.52 14.85 4.17
CA ILE A 126 6.51 15.03 3.09
C ILE A 126 5.81 15.35 1.76
N HIS A 127 4.66 14.73 1.48
CA HIS A 127 3.89 14.90 0.23
C HIS A 127 2.41 15.24 0.53
N PRO A 128 2.08 16.49 0.92
CA PRO A 128 0.73 16.87 1.32
C PRO A 128 -0.30 16.92 0.17
N ASN A 129 0.17 17.06 -1.09
CA ASN A 129 -0.69 17.35 -2.25
C ASN A 129 -0.94 16.14 -3.17
N GLU A 130 -0.40 14.96 -2.86
CA GLU A 130 -0.61 13.76 -3.68
C GLU A 130 -1.86 13.00 -3.22
N GLN A 131 -2.68 12.51 -4.17
CA GLN A 131 -3.78 11.59 -3.86
C GLN A 131 -3.19 10.35 -3.17
N MET A 132 -3.30 10.34 -1.84
CA MET A 132 -2.56 9.51 -0.88
C MET A 132 -2.66 7.99 -1.07
N LEU A 133 -3.61 7.51 -1.86
CA LEU A 133 -4.06 6.12 -1.76
C LEU A 133 -3.00 5.08 -2.13
N ASN A 134 -1.93 5.47 -2.84
CA ASN A 134 -0.97 4.51 -3.41
C ASN A 134 0.51 4.78 -3.09
N VAL A 135 0.85 5.84 -2.32
CA VAL A 135 2.25 6.06 -1.97
C VAL A 135 2.64 5.10 -0.86
N VAL A 136 3.49 4.12 -1.20
CA VAL A 136 3.98 3.08 -0.29
C VAL A 136 5.48 3.20 0.01
N GLY A 137 6.17 4.13 -0.66
CA GLY A 137 7.59 4.42 -0.45
C GLY A 137 7.99 5.71 -1.16
N LEU A 138 9.11 6.29 -0.74
CA LEU A 138 9.65 7.55 -1.21
C LEU A 138 11.18 7.56 -1.20
N THR A 139 11.78 8.21 -2.19
CA THR A 139 13.20 8.59 -2.19
C THR A 139 13.28 10.08 -1.90
N THR A 140 14.08 10.46 -0.92
CA THR A 140 14.18 11.84 -0.43
C THR A 140 15.56 12.44 -0.69
N HIS A 141 15.65 13.77 -0.79
CA HIS A 141 16.84 14.54 -1.20
C HIS A 141 17.16 15.65 -0.17
N PRO A 142 18.38 15.86 0.33
CA PRO A 142 18.60 16.81 1.44
C PRO A 142 18.08 18.24 1.21
N PRO A 143 17.78 19.00 2.28
CA PRO A 143 17.78 18.58 3.69
C PRO A 143 16.40 18.05 4.11
N TYR A 144 16.35 16.84 4.69
CA TYR A 144 15.12 16.31 5.30
C TYR A 144 15.38 15.75 6.69
N THR A 145 14.47 16.10 7.60
CA THR A 145 14.24 15.42 8.87
C THR A 145 13.12 14.40 8.65
N VAL A 146 13.28 13.18 9.19
CA VAL A 146 12.30 12.10 9.03
C VAL A 146 11.88 11.54 10.39
N MET A 147 10.57 11.35 10.57
CA MET A 147 10.00 10.60 11.68
C MET A 147 9.86 9.12 11.32
N THR A 148 10.83 8.30 11.74
CA THR A 148 10.84 6.86 11.46
C THR A 148 10.23 6.07 12.61
N ILE A 149 9.65 4.91 12.31
CA ILE A 149 9.26 3.92 13.30
C ILE A 149 10.52 3.20 13.78
N SER A 150 10.76 3.23 15.10
CA SER A 150 11.93 2.60 15.73
C SER A 150 11.58 1.28 16.42
N LYS A 151 10.37 1.16 16.97
CA LYS A 151 9.84 -0.06 17.59
C LYS A 151 8.32 -0.15 17.40
N CYS A 152 7.77 -1.35 17.48
CA CYS A 152 6.34 -1.58 17.53
C CYS A 152 6.01 -2.73 18.50
N SER A 153 4.83 -2.71 19.11
CA SER A 153 4.29 -3.78 19.93
C SER A 153 2.79 -3.95 19.69
N ARG A 154 2.31 -5.19 19.74
CA ARG A 154 0.86 -5.48 19.63
C ARG A 154 0.24 -5.54 21.02
N LYS A 155 -0.89 -4.87 21.21
CA LYS A 155 -1.73 -4.90 22.42
C LYS A 155 -3.19 -5.14 21.99
N GLY A 156 -3.62 -6.40 22.10
CA GLY A 156 -4.91 -6.84 21.54
C GLY A 156 -4.96 -6.62 20.03
N ASP A 157 -5.97 -5.93 19.55
CA ASP A 157 -6.15 -5.60 18.12
C ASP A 157 -5.49 -4.28 17.71
N ASN A 158 -4.66 -3.68 18.57
CA ASN A 158 -3.95 -2.46 18.24
C ASN A 158 -2.43 -2.68 18.19
N VAL A 159 -1.76 -2.03 17.26
CA VAL A 159 -0.30 -1.91 17.22
C VAL A 159 0.10 -0.53 17.72
N GLU A 160 0.87 -0.52 18.79
CA GLU A 160 1.50 0.69 19.32
C GLU A 160 2.87 0.85 18.63
N VAL A 161 3.14 2.05 18.10
CA VAL A 161 4.39 2.37 17.40
C VAL A 161 5.17 3.44 18.15
N GLN A 162 6.47 3.23 18.32
CA GLN A 162 7.39 4.23 18.87
C GLN A 162 8.16 4.88 17.73
N LYS A 163 8.00 6.19 17.56
CA LYS A 163 8.67 6.98 16.52
C LYS A 163 9.97 7.58 17.04
N LYS A 164 10.94 7.77 16.14
CA LYS A 164 12.21 8.45 16.39
C LYS A 164 12.45 9.45 15.27
N GLU A 165 12.83 10.66 15.65
CA GLU A 165 13.27 11.68 14.70
C GLU A 165 14.71 11.41 14.26
N ILE A 166 14.98 11.48 12.96
CA ILE A 166 16.33 11.46 12.41
C ILE A 166 16.58 12.78 11.68
N LYS A 167 17.53 13.56 12.22
CA LYS A 167 17.97 14.86 11.66
C LYS A 167 19.17 14.66 10.75
N LYS A 168 19.29 15.53 9.74
CA LYS A 168 20.47 15.64 8.86
C LYS A 168 20.89 14.28 8.26
N LEU A 169 19.94 13.60 7.62
CA LEU A 169 20.18 12.40 6.83
C LEU A 169 21.22 12.69 5.72
N ALA A 170 21.99 11.66 5.33
CA ALA A 170 23.23 11.71 4.55
C ALA A 170 23.45 12.96 3.66
N SER A 171 24.64 13.56 3.72
CA SER A 171 25.05 14.62 2.80
C SER A 171 25.24 14.07 1.38
N GLY A 172 24.45 14.52 0.42
CA GLY A 172 24.53 14.06 -0.97
C GLY A 172 23.31 14.42 -1.81
N LYS A 173 23.19 13.84 -3.00
CA LYS A 173 21.99 14.03 -3.85
C LYS A 173 20.76 13.31 -3.29
N VAL A 174 20.94 12.25 -2.49
CA VAL A 174 19.85 11.45 -1.90
C VAL A 174 20.07 11.38 -0.39
N SER A 175 19.04 11.67 0.40
CA SER A 175 19.11 11.68 1.86
C SER A 175 18.65 10.37 2.48
N SER A 176 17.56 9.77 2.01
CA SER A 176 17.03 8.50 2.52
C SER A 176 16.01 7.84 1.59
N ILE A 177 15.82 6.53 1.78
CA ILE A 177 14.74 5.76 1.16
C ILE A 177 13.73 5.41 2.27
N LEU A 178 12.47 5.74 2.06
CA LEU A 178 11.39 5.57 3.02
C LEU A 178 10.43 4.48 2.53
N LEU A 179 10.04 3.58 3.42
CA LEU A 179 9.13 2.48 3.14
C LEU A 179 7.97 2.53 4.13
N LEU A 180 6.74 2.40 3.64
CA LEU A 180 5.55 2.40 4.48
C LEU A 180 5.46 1.10 5.29
N PHE A 181 5.35 1.23 6.62
CA PHE A 181 5.20 0.08 7.51
C PHE A 181 3.86 -0.64 7.33
N GLY A 182 3.78 -1.90 7.79
CA GLY A 182 2.53 -2.66 7.73
C GLY A 182 2.16 -3.10 6.31
N ARG A 183 3.15 -3.31 5.44
CA ARG A 183 3.02 -3.97 4.14
C ARG A 183 3.73 -5.33 4.19
N SER A 184 3.32 -6.26 3.31
CA SER A 184 3.92 -7.59 3.25
C SER A 184 5.39 -7.54 2.80
N GLU A 185 6.19 -8.56 3.13
CA GLU A 185 7.61 -8.64 2.73
C GLU A 185 7.80 -8.47 1.22
N VAL A 186 6.91 -9.05 0.41
CA VAL A 186 6.92 -8.93 -1.06
C VAL A 186 6.67 -7.49 -1.50
N MET A 187 5.67 -6.81 -0.94
CA MET A 187 5.37 -5.42 -1.28
C MET A 187 6.48 -4.47 -0.85
N ILE A 188 7.04 -4.66 0.35
CA ILE A 188 8.18 -3.88 0.82
C ILE A 188 9.39 -4.11 -0.10
N GLY A 189 9.63 -5.35 -0.52
CA GLY A 189 10.74 -5.70 -1.42
C GLY A 189 10.62 -5.01 -2.78
N ALA A 190 9.44 -5.07 -3.39
CA ALA A 190 9.15 -4.39 -4.65
C ALA A 190 9.28 -2.86 -4.52
N THR A 191 8.73 -2.29 -3.45
CA THR A 191 8.84 -0.85 -3.16
C THR A 191 10.29 -0.43 -2.95
N LEU A 192 11.05 -1.20 -2.18
CA LEU A 192 12.46 -0.93 -1.95
C LEU A 192 13.26 -0.96 -3.24
N ALA A 193 13.06 -1.95 -4.10
CA ALA A 193 13.71 -1.99 -5.41
C ALA A 193 13.35 -0.73 -6.22
N HIS A 194 12.07 -0.38 -6.29
CA HIS A 194 11.61 0.82 -6.97
C HIS A 194 12.31 2.10 -6.47
N GLU A 195 12.31 2.33 -5.15
CA GLU A 195 12.96 3.51 -4.56
C GLU A 195 14.49 3.46 -4.66
N MET A 196 15.11 2.28 -4.59
CA MET A 196 16.55 2.15 -4.83
C MET A 196 16.92 2.51 -6.26
N MET A 197 16.05 2.26 -7.24
CA MET A 197 16.28 2.70 -8.61
C MET A 197 16.26 4.23 -8.72
N HIS A 198 15.28 4.89 -8.09
CA HIS A 198 15.25 6.37 -8.00
C HIS A 198 16.51 6.92 -7.36
N ALA A 199 16.93 6.33 -6.25
CA ALA A 199 18.16 6.73 -5.56
C ALA A 199 19.40 6.57 -6.46
N TRP A 200 19.51 5.43 -7.16
CA TRP A 200 20.63 5.19 -8.07
C TRP A 200 20.66 6.19 -9.23
N LEU A 201 19.53 6.44 -9.88
CA LEU A 201 19.41 7.40 -10.99
C LEU A 201 19.79 8.82 -10.55
N ALA A 202 19.30 9.27 -9.39
CA ALA A 202 19.67 10.56 -8.83
C ALA A 202 21.18 10.66 -8.56
N LEU A 203 21.82 9.60 -8.05
CA LEU A 203 23.27 9.56 -7.85
C LEU A 203 24.04 9.69 -9.17
N GLN A 204 23.54 9.08 -10.26
CA GLN A 204 24.10 9.25 -11.61
C GLN A 204 23.82 10.64 -12.23
N GLY A 205 23.05 11.51 -11.56
CA GLY A 205 22.70 12.85 -12.07
C GLY A 205 21.44 12.89 -12.94
N CYS A 206 20.68 11.79 -13.02
CA CYS A 206 19.37 11.77 -13.64
C CYS A 206 18.32 12.32 -12.66
N ASN A 207 18.10 13.64 -12.69
CA ASN A 207 17.28 14.35 -11.69
C ASN A 207 15.85 14.70 -12.16
N HIS A 208 15.49 14.41 -13.41
CA HIS A 208 14.22 14.85 -14.04
C HIS A 208 13.18 13.75 -14.17
N LEU A 209 13.20 12.74 -13.31
CA LEU A 209 12.10 11.78 -13.24
C LEU A 209 10.96 12.47 -12.50
N GLU A 210 9.81 12.66 -13.17
CA GLU A 210 8.67 13.37 -12.61
C GLU A 210 8.33 12.84 -11.20
N LYS A 211 8.00 13.77 -10.29
CA LYS A 211 7.42 13.40 -8.98
C LYS A 211 6.18 12.54 -9.23
N LYS A 212 5.90 11.61 -8.31
CA LYS A 212 4.75 10.68 -8.38
C LYS A 212 3.42 11.44 -8.51
N SER A 213 3.06 11.87 -9.73
CA SER A 213 1.77 12.47 -10.02
C SER A 213 0.89 11.38 -10.64
N PHE A 214 0.11 10.70 -9.81
CA PHE A 214 -0.96 9.85 -10.32
C PHE A 214 -2.15 10.74 -10.68
N ARG A 215 -2.22 11.19 -11.95
CA ARG A 215 -3.50 11.61 -12.51
C ARG A 215 -4.36 10.36 -12.67
N ARG A 216 -5.42 10.24 -11.87
CA ARG A 216 -6.52 9.37 -12.27
C ARG A 216 -7.12 9.98 -13.53
N HIS A 217 -6.98 9.30 -14.67
CA HIS A 217 -8.00 9.40 -15.70
C HIS A 217 -9.27 8.83 -15.09
N LEU A 218 -10.07 9.71 -14.47
CA LEU A 218 -11.50 9.51 -14.25
C LEU A 218 -12.23 9.92 -15.53
#